data_AF-A0A081XWH1-F1
#
_entry.id   AF-A0A081XWH1-F1
#
_cell.length_a   1.000
_cell.length_b   1.000
_cell.length_c   1.000
_cell.angle_alpha   90.00
_cell.angle_beta   90.00
_cell.angle_gamma   90.00
#
_symmetry.space_group_name_H-M   'P 1'
#
loop_
_entity.id
_entity.type
_entity.pdbx_description
1 polymer ?
#
loop_
_entity_poly.entity_id
_entity_poly.type
_entity_poly.pdbx_seq_one_letter_code
_entity_poly.pdbx_strand_id
1 'polypeptide(L)'
;MTIEHVAVTALAVEVVIMVLARMGTERRHWSHAKGRGPTPLKRDDITLASGTLYAIAAVAMVAGAVIAPVELTLRAVGTFALFGILLPAFAANAVMVLATRGNPAAVTAGQRGLAFAVAAGGGLLSVGLV
;
A
#
# COMPACT_ATOMS: atom_id res chain seq x y z
N MET A 1 -19.43 -7.76 12.76
CA MET A 1 -18.07 -7.17 12.63
C MET A 1 -18.26 -5.67 12.50
N THR A 2 -17.62 -4.83 13.33
CA THR A 2 -17.76 -3.36 13.24
C THR A 2 -16.77 -2.78 12.22
N ILE A 3 -16.99 -1.54 11.78
CA ILE A 3 -16.10 -0.85 10.82
C ILE A 3 -14.67 -0.77 11.36
N GLU A 4 -14.49 -0.52 12.65
CA GLU A 4 -13.18 -0.51 13.33
C GLU A 4 -12.44 -1.84 13.15
N HIS A 5 -13.13 -2.97 13.36
CA HIS A 5 -12.52 -4.30 13.18
C HIS A 5 -12.10 -4.53 11.73
N VAL A 6 -12.87 -4.03 10.76
CA VAL A 6 -12.53 -4.12 9.32
C VAL A 6 -11.29 -3.28 9.02
N ALA A 7 -11.22 -2.05 9.55
CA ALA A 7 -10.09 -1.16 9.37
C ALA A 7 -8.79 -1.73 9.98
N VAL A 8 -8.87 -2.29 11.20
CA VAL A 8 -7.72 -2.96 11.85
C VAL A 8 -7.28 -4.19 11.06
N THR A 9 -8.22 -4.97 10.54
CA THR A 9 -7.90 -6.15 9.72
C THR A 9 -7.22 -5.72 8.41
N ALA A 10 -7.71 -4.68 7.76
CA ALA A 10 -7.09 -4.13 6.55
C ALA A 10 -5.67 -3.64 6.83
N LEU A 11 -5.46 -2.89 7.91
CA LEU A 11 -4.13 -2.44 8.36
C LEU A 11 -3.18 -3.62 8.57
N ALA A 12 -3.64 -4.69 9.24
CA ALA A 12 -2.83 -5.89 9.45
C ALA A 12 -2.44 -6.56 8.11
N VAL A 13 -3.38 -6.63 7.16
CA VAL A 13 -3.13 -7.17 5.82
C VAL A 13 -2.11 -6.31 5.06
N GLU A 14 -2.24 -4.98 5.09
CA GLU A 14 -1.31 -4.04 4.46
C GLU A 14 0.12 -4.25 4.97
N VAL A 15 0.29 -4.33 6.29
CA VAL A 15 1.59 -4.59 6.93
C VAL A 15 2.15 -5.94 6.48
N VAL A 16 1.34 -7.00 6.48
CA VAL A 16 1.78 -8.33 6.02
C VAL A 16 2.24 -8.30 4.56
N ILE A 17 1.50 -7.63 3.68
CA ILE A 17 1.87 -7.48 2.26
C ILE A 17 3.22 -6.75 2.13
N MET A 18 3.42 -5.67 2.88
CA MET A 18 4.68 -4.92 2.88
C MET A 18 5.86 -5.77 3.37
N VAL A 19 5.67 -6.56 4.43
CA VAL A 19 6.69 -7.49 4.95
C VAL A 19 7.03 -8.55 3.92
N LEU A 20 6.02 -9.16 3.28
CA LEU A 20 6.23 -10.17 2.24
C LEU A 20 6.97 -9.60 1.04
N ALA A 21 6.63 -8.38 0.62
CA ALA A 21 7.34 -7.69 -0.46
C ALA A 21 8.81 -7.45 -0.10
N ARG A 22 9.09 -6.98 1.12
CA ARG A 22 10.46 -6.78 1.61
C ARG A 22 11.26 -8.09 1.65
N MET A 23 10.68 -9.16 2.17
CA MET A 23 11.33 -10.47 2.15
C MET A 23 11.60 -10.95 0.72
N GLY A 24 10.65 -10.70 -0.19
CA GLY A 24 10.79 -11.03 -1.61
C GLY A 24 11.93 -10.26 -2.27
N THR A 25 12.06 -8.96 -2.01
CA THR A 25 13.13 -8.13 -2.56
C THR A 25 14.48 -8.51 -1.97
N GLU A 26 14.59 -8.70 -0.65
CA GLU A 26 15.81 -9.15 0.01
C GLU A 26 16.29 -10.51 -0.52
N ARG A 27 15.37 -11.47 -0.72
CA ARG A 27 15.70 -12.77 -1.35
C ARG A 27 16.24 -12.61 -2.77
N ARG A 28 15.69 -11.68 -3.57
CA ARG A 28 16.20 -11.39 -4.94
C ARG A 28 17.59 -10.77 -4.88
N HIS A 29 17.83 -9.82 -3.98
CA HIS A 29 19.15 -9.22 -3.77
C HIS A 29 20.18 -10.27 -3.37
N TRP A 30 19.82 -11.18 -2.45
CA TRP A 30 20.71 -12.25 -2.03
C TRP A 30 21.01 -13.25 -3.16
N SER A 31 20.01 -13.55 -4.00
CA SER A 31 20.20 -14.37 -5.20
C SER A 31 21.18 -13.71 -6.17
N HIS A 32 21.00 -12.42 -6.46
CA HIS A 32 21.88 -11.67 -7.35
C HIS A 32 23.32 -11.59 -6.81
N ALA A 33 23.48 -11.35 -5.52
CA ALA A 33 24.80 -11.35 -4.85
C ALA A 33 25.52 -12.71 -4.97
N LYS A 34 24.76 -13.81 -5.08
CA LYS A 34 25.27 -15.17 -5.36
C LYS A 34 25.45 -15.46 -6.87
N GLY A 35 25.38 -14.44 -7.72
CA GLY A 35 25.46 -14.57 -9.18
C GLY A 35 24.24 -15.20 -9.83
N ARG A 36 23.11 -15.28 -9.12
CA ARG A 36 21.87 -15.92 -9.61
C ARG A 36 20.77 -14.86 -9.82
N GLY A 37 20.34 -14.68 -11.06
CA GLY A 37 19.17 -13.85 -11.39
C GLY A 37 19.48 -12.37 -11.63
N PRO A 38 18.43 -11.59 -11.97
CA PRO A 38 18.56 -10.22 -12.49
C PRO A 38 19.04 -9.23 -11.44
N THR A 39 19.69 -8.16 -11.89
CA THR A 39 20.14 -7.05 -11.03
C THR A 39 18.95 -6.36 -10.36
N PRO A 40 18.99 -6.14 -9.04
CA PRO A 40 17.95 -5.40 -8.34
C PRO A 40 17.81 -3.98 -8.86
N LEU A 41 16.57 -3.51 -8.96
CA LEU A 41 16.26 -2.19 -9.49
C LEU A 41 15.85 -1.25 -8.35
N LYS A 42 16.17 0.04 -8.47
CA LYS A 42 15.79 1.03 -7.44
C LYS A 42 14.28 1.08 -7.15
N ARG A 43 13.46 0.76 -8.16
CA ARG A 43 11.99 0.64 -8.06
C ARG A 43 11.49 -0.63 -7.34
N ASP A 44 12.38 -1.53 -6.94
CA ASP A 44 12.04 -2.64 -6.03
C ASP A 44 11.93 -2.16 -4.57
N ASP A 45 12.28 -0.91 -4.27
CA ASP A 45 12.06 -0.32 -2.96
C ASP A 45 10.55 -0.12 -2.70
N ILE A 46 10.04 -0.81 -1.69
CA ILE A 46 8.63 -0.77 -1.30
C ILE A 46 8.20 0.62 -0.80
N THR A 47 9.14 1.44 -0.33
CA THR A 47 8.88 2.81 0.17
C THR A 47 8.80 3.84 -0.95
N LEU A 48 9.19 3.48 -2.18
CA LEU A 48 9.06 4.35 -3.35
C LEU A 48 7.71 4.14 -4.06
N ALA A 49 6.62 4.39 -3.34
CA ALA A 49 5.28 4.41 -3.94
C ALA A 49 5.13 5.57 -4.94
N SER A 50 4.41 5.34 -6.03
CA SER A 50 4.15 6.39 -7.01
C SER A 50 3.19 7.45 -6.47
N GLY A 51 3.33 8.70 -6.93
CA GLY A 51 2.41 9.80 -6.61
C GLY A 51 0.93 9.44 -6.87
N THR A 52 0.67 8.60 -7.89
CA THR A 52 -0.67 8.11 -8.22
C THR A 52 -1.30 7.29 -7.09
N LEU A 53 -0.53 6.42 -6.43
CA LEU A 53 -1.05 5.59 -5.34
C LEU A 53 -1.42 6.44 -4.12
N TYR A 54 -0.60 7.43 -3.78
CA TYR A 54 -0.93 8.40 -2.75
C TYR A 54 -2.19 9.21 -3.10
N ALA A 55 -2.31 9.66 -4.35
CA ALA A 55 -3.48 10.40 -4.80
C ALA A 55 -4.77 9.57 -4.70
N ILE A 56 -4.73 8.29 -5.10
CA ILE A 56 -5.87 7.37 -4.98
C ILE A 56 -6.27 7.19 -3.52
N ALA A 57 -5.29 6.91 -2.65
CA ALA A 57 -5.54 6.71 -1.22
C ALA A 57 -6.13 7.98 -0.58
N ALA A 58 -5.57 9.16 -0.89
CA ALA A 58 -6.07 10.45 -0.42
C ALA A 58 -7.49 10.74 -0.88
N VAL A 59 -7.81 10.53 -2.16
CA VAL A 59 -9.16 10.75 -2.69
C VAL A 59 -10.17 9.81 -2.03
N ALA A 60 -9.81 8.54 -1.85
CA ALA A 60 -10.68 7.57 -1.20
C ALA A 60 -10.92 7.89 0.28
N MET A 61 -9.87 8.32 0.99
CA MET A 61 -9.98 8.79 2.37
C MET A 61 -10.89 10.01 2.48
N VAL A 62 -10.71 11.01 1.62
CA VAL A 62 -11.57 12.22 1.60
C VAL A 62 -13.02 11.84 1.33
N ALA A 63 -13.27 10.95 0.35
CA ALA A 63 -14.62 10.50 0.05
C ALA A 63 -15.27 9.81 1.27
N GLY A 64 -14.53 8.96 1.99
CA GLY A 64 -15.02 8.33 3.22
C GLY A 64 -15.29 9.35 4.33
N ALA A 65 -14.38 10.31 4.53
CA ALA A 65 -14.50 11.34 5.56
C ALA A 65 -15.59 12.39 5.28
N VAL A 66 -16.04 12.52 4.03
CA VAL A 66 -17.21 13.36 3.68
C VAL A 66 -18.51 12.64 4.01
N ILE A 67 -18.54 11.30 3.90
CA ILE A 67 -19.74 10.49 4.13
C ILE A 67 -19.91 10.20 5.63
N ALA A 68 -18.81 9.98 6.35
CA ALA A 68 -18.82 9.85 7.80
C ALA A 68 -18.67 11.24 8.44
N PRO A 69 -19.50 11.62 9.43
CA PRO A 69 -19.39 12.91 10.10
C PRO A 69 -18.18 12.97 11.04
N VAL A 70 -16.97 12.98 10.47
CA VAL A 70 -15.71 12.94 11.21
C VAL A 70 -15.35 14.32 11.75
N GLU A 71 -15.01 14.40 13.04
CA GLU A 71 -14.42 15.60 13.62
C GLU A 71 -12.96 15.78 13.20
N LEU A 72 -12.66 16.88 12.51
CA LEU A 72 -11.31 17.23 12.06
C LEU A 72 -10.43 17.73 13.21
N THR A 73 -9.97 16.79 14.03
CA THR A 73 -8.95 17.02 15.05
C THR A 73 -7.56 16.80 14.47
N LEU A 74 -6.51 17.37 15.09
CA LEU A 74 -5.12 17.12 14.70
C LEU A 74 -4.78 15.62 14.73
N ARG A 75 -5.35 14.89 15.69
CA ARG A 75 -5.23 13.43 15.79
C ARG A 75 -5.85 12.73 14.57
N ALA A 76 -7.07 13.10 14.18
CA ALA A 76 -7.74 12.57 12.99
C ALA A 76 -6.91 12.80 11.72
N VAL A 77 -6.40 14.02 11.54
CA VAL A 77 -5.53 14.37 10.39
C VAL A 77 -4.26 13.52 10.39
N GLY A 78 -3.62 13.32 11.54
CA GLY A 78 -2.47 12.43 11.68
C GLY A 78 -2.80 10.97 11.32
N THR A 79 -3.94 10.46 11.79
CA THR A 79 -4.42 9.11 11.47
C THR A 79 -4.67 8.97 9.97
N PHE A 80 -5.33 9.95 9.33
CA PHE A 80 -5.57 9.93 7.89
C PHE A 80 -4.29 9.99 7.07
N ALA A 81 -3.34 10.84 7.44
CA ALA A 81 -2.07 10.93 6.73
C ALA A 81 -1.30 9.60 6.80
N LEU A 82 -1.23 8.98 7.99
CA LEU A 82 -0.44 7.77 8.19
C LEU A 82 -1.15 6.53 7.64
N PHE A 83 -2.39 6.30 8.06
CA PHE A 83 -3.12 5.06 7.82
C PHE A 83 -4.11 5.15 6.65
N GLY A 84 -4.48 6.35 6.21
CA GLY A 84 -5.34 6.56 5.05
C GLY A 84 -4.59 6.89 3.76
N ILE A 85 -3.33 7.32 3.84
CA ILE A 85 -2.59 7.76 2.66
C ILE A 85 -1.25 7.03 2.54
N LEU A 86 -0.36 7.20 3.52
CA LEU A 86 1.01 6.67 3.41
C LEU A 86 1.03 5.15 3.37
N LEU A 87 0.44 4.51 4.38
CA LEU A 87 0.50 3.07 4.55
C LEU A 87 -0.26 2.30 3.45
N PRO A 88 -1.48 2.71 3.02
CA PRO A 88 -2.16 2.11 1.87
C PRO A 88 -1.37 2.24 0.57
N ALA A 89 -0.73 3.39 0.34
CA ALA A 89 0.09 3.59 -0.86
C ALA A 89 1.34 2.70 -0.86
N PHE A 90 1.99 2.53 0.29
CA PHE A 90 3.10 1.57 0.43
C PHE A 90 2.65 0.13 0.24
N ALA A 91 1.50 -0.26 0.79
CA ALA A 91 0.95 -1.60 0.61
C ALA A 91 0.58 -1.87 -0.86
N ALA A 92 -0.02 -0.90 -1.55
CA ALA A 92 -0.29 -0.97 -2.97
C ALA A 92 1.01 -1.09 -3.80
N ASN A 93 2.05 -0.35 -3.45
CA ASN A 93 3.35 -0.47 -4.10
C ASN A 93 3.99 -1.84 -3.81
N ALA A 94 3.84 -2.38 -2.61
CA ALA A 94 4.29 -3.72 -2.25
C ALA A 94 3.60 -4.81 -3.09
N VAL A 95 2.30 -4.68 -3.40
CA VAL A 95 1.61 -5.56 -4.36
C VAL A 95 2.28 -5.50 -5.73
N MET A 96 2.62 -4.31 -6.21
CA MET A 96 3.32 -4.13 -7.49
C MET A 96 4.71 -4.76 -7.48
N VAL A 97 5.49 -4.57 -6.41
CA VAL A 97 6.84 -5.15 -6.25
C VAL A 97 6.82 -6.68 -6.16
N LEU A 98 5.77 -7.25 -5.58
CA LEU A 98 5.52 -8.70 -5.58
C LEU A 98 5.13 -9.20 -6.97
N ALA A 99 4.26 -8.46 -7.67
CA ALA A 99 3.77 -8.78 -9.00
C ALA A 99 4.87 -8.76 -10.08
N THR A 100 5.78 -7.78 -10.03
CA THR A 100 6.88 -7.66 -11.01
C THR A 100 7.88 -8.80 -10.91
N ARG A 101 8.08 -9.38 -9.72
CA ARG A 101 9.16 -10.34 -9.43
C ARG A 101 10.55 -9.86 -9.90
N GLY A 102 10.78 -8.55 -9.96
CA GLY A 102 12.01 -7.94 -10.49
C GLY A 102 11.99 -7.63 -12.00
N ASN A 103 10.91 -7.97 -12.72
CA ASN A 103 10.67 -7.50 -14.08
C ASN A 103 9.49 -6.50 -14.13
N PRO A 104 9.75 -5.19 -14.27
CA PRO A 104 8.70 -4.17 -14.36
C PRO A 104 7.74 -4.32 -15.55
N ALA A 105 8.19 -4.93 -16.64
CA ALA A 105 7.42 -5.05 -17.88
C ALA A 105 6.37 -6.16 -17.78
N ALA A 106 6.48 -7.01 -16.75
CA ALA A 106 5.58 -8.12 -16.51
C ALA A 106 4.29 -7.72 -15.78
N VAL A 107 4.12 -6.45 -15.38
CA VAL A 107 2.92 -6.03 -14.64
C VAL A 107 1.72 -5.97 -15.55
N THR A 108 0.73 -6.83 -15.29
CA THR A 108 -0.54 -6.83 -16.01
C THR A 108 -1.47 -5.71 -15.54
N ALA A 109 -2.42 -5.32 -16.38
CA ALA A 109 -3.44 -4.34 -16.01
C ALA A 109 -4.24 -4.75 -14.75
N GLY A 110 -4.50 -6.06 -14.59
CA GLY A 110 -5.17 -6.60 -13.40
C GLY A 110 -4.37 -6.39 -12.11
N GLN A 111 -3.05 -6.57 -12.15
CA GLN A 111 -2.19 -6.33 -10.97
C GLN A 111 -2.12 -4.85 -10.60
N ARG A 112 -2.14 -3.94 -11.60
CA ARG A 112 -2.28 -2.49 -11.34
C ARG A 112 -3.63 -2.18 -10.71
N GLY A 113 -4.70 -2.80 -11.22
CA GLY A 113 -6.04 -2.67 -10.63
C GLY A 113 -6.09 -3.10 -9.17
N LEU A 114 -5.44 -4.22 -8.82
CA LEU A 114 -5.32 -4.66 -7.42
C LEU A 114 -4.57 -3.65 -6.55
N ALA A 115 -3.45 -3.11 -7.02
CA ALA A 115 -2.73 -2.07 -6.28
C ALA A 115 -3.61 -0.82 -6.06
N PHE A 116 -4.37 -0.40 -7.06
CA PHE A 116 -5.31 0.72 -6.91
C PHE A 116 -6.44 0.41 -5.93
N ALA A 117 -6.96 -0.83 -5.95
CA ALA A 117 -7.98 -1.26 -5.00
C ALA A 117 -7.44 -1.29 -3.56
N VAL A 118 -6.19 -1.70 -3.35
CA VAL A 118 -5.53 -1.66 -2.03
C VAL A 118 -5.37 -0.22 -1.56
N ALA A 119 -4.85 0.68 -2.40
CA ALA A 119 -4.69 2.09 -2.05
C ALA A 119 -6.05 2.75 -1.71
N ALA A 120 -7.06 2.54 -2.55
CA ALA A 120 -8.40 3.09 -2.33
C ALA A 120 -9.07 2.48 -1.08
N GLY A 121 -8.94 1.16 -0.91
CA GLY A 121 -9.51 0.43 0.21
C GLY A 121 -8.95 0.89 1.55
N GLY A 122 -7.61 0.96 1.68
CA GLY A 122 -6.97 1.47 2.89
C GLY A 122 -7.33 2.93 3.18
N GLY A 123 -7.36 3.77 2.14
CA GLY A 123 -7.82 5.15 2.27
C GLY A 123 -9.23 5.27 2.83
N LEU A 124 -10.18 4.54 2.25
CA LEU A 124 -11.58 4.59 2.68
C LEU A 124 -11.78 4.00 4.09
N LEU A 125 -11.11 2.88 4.39
CA LEU A 125 -11.23 2.21 5.69
C LEU A 125 -10.56 2.96 6.83
N SER A 126 -9.62 3.85 6.55
CA SER A 126 -8.96 4.68 7.58
C SER A 126 -9.92 5.58 8.35
N VAL A 127 -11.09 5.89 7.79
CA VAL A 127 -12.19 6.59 8.47
C VAL A 127 -12.75 5.80 9.63
N GLY A 128 -12.68 4.47 9.58
CA GLY A 128 -13.03 3.61 10.70
C GLY A 128 -12.02 3.59 11.85
N LEU A 129 -10.89 4.29 11.72
CA LEU A 129 -9.86 4.41 12.76
C LEU A 129 -9.95 5.74 13.53
N VAL A 130 -10.87 6.62 13.13
CA VAL A 130 -11.12 7.94 13.72
C VAL A 130 -12.51 7.95 14.33
#